data_AF-A0A956BP61-F1
#
_entry.id   AF-A0A956BP61-F1
#
_cell.length_a   1.000
_cell.length_b   1.000
_cell.length_c   1.000
_cell.angle_alpha   90.00
_cell.angle_beta   90.00
_cell.angle_gamma   90.00
#
_symmetry.space_group_name_H-M   'P 1'
#
loop_
_entity.id
_entity.type
_entity.pdbx_description
1 polymer ?
#
loop_
_entity_poly.entity_id
_entity_poly.type
_entity_poly.pdbx_seq_one_letter_code
_entity_poly.pdbx_strand_id
1 'polypeptide(L)'
;MTSWRVAPWILLLSSACSEPGEVVAGGVDAVGWPALPVEEGSGRVLRAVLSVSLAPGLVPGETATYTISGADPGETVILGGSLQGTGVGPCPAQLGGLCVDLVPPLVNLGSAVADGSVVATVTVPVPALPVGTDVAVQAVARLGVGGASSVKSDARTDTVHAPWVSGLASRPANATCLAPSDGPLHDRTIGVQR
;
A
#
# COMPACT_ATOMS: atom_id res chain seq x y z
N MET A 1 -47.15 -21.39 2.76
CA MET A 1 -47.36 -20.90 1.38
C MET A 1 -47.23 -19.39 1.42
N THR A 2 -46.00 -18.87 1.26
CA THR A 2 -45.71 -17.45 1.49
C THR A 2 -45.27 -16.84 0.17
N SER A 3 -46.16 -16.06 -0.42
CA SER A 3 -46.05 -15.41 -1.72
C SER A 3 -45.11 -14.20 -1.62
N TRP A 4 -43.98 -14.23 -2.31
CA TRP A 4 -43.08 -13.08 -2.45
C TRP A 4 -43.48 -12.28 -3.69
N ARG A 5 -43.86 -11.00 -3.49
CA ARG A 5 -44.15 -10.06 -4.56
C ARG A 5 -42.83 -9.58 -5.18
N VAL A 6 -42.66 -9.83 -6.47
CA VAL A 6 -41.56 -9.35 -7.29
C VAL A 6 -41.81 -7.86 -7.59
N ALA A 7 -40.92 -6.98 -7.15
CA ALA A 7 -40.95 -5.58 -7.52
C ALA A 7 -40.31 -5.41 -8.92
N PRO A 8 -40.94 -4.67 -9.85
CA PRO A 8 -40.39 -4.42 -11.17
C PRO A 8 -39.31 -3.34 -11.08
N TRP A 9 -38.09 -3.69 -11.49
CA TRP A 9 -36.98 -2.74 -11.63
C TRP A 9 -37.22 -1.89 -12.88
N ILE A 10 -37.50 -0.62 -12.66
CA ILE A 10 -37.59 0.41 -13.70
C ILE A 10 -36.18 0.68 -14.24
N LEU A 11 -35.95 0.30 -15.49
CA LEU A 11 -34.77 0.69 -16.28
C LEU A 11 -34.91 2.16 -16.68
N LEU A 12 -34.21 3.05 -15.98
CA LEU A 12 -33.94 4.40 -16.46
C LEU A 12 -32.78 4.33 -17.45
N LEU A 13 -33.11 4.27 -18.75
CA LEU A 13 -32.15 4.55 -19.82
C LEU A 13 -31.84 6.04 -19.82
N SER A 14 -30.70 6.42 -19.25
CA SER A 14 -30.11 7.74 -19.48
C SER A 14 -29.42 7.73 -20.83
N SER A 15 -30.12 8.20 -21.86
CA SER A 15 -29.57 8.56 -23.15
C SER A 15 -28.67 9.79 -23.00
N ALA A 16 -27.35 9.59 -22.93
CA ALA A 16 -26.39 10.68 -23.07
C ALA A 16 -26.28 11.04 -24.56
N CYS A 17 -26.66 12.27 -24.90
CA CYS A 17 -26.45 12.86 -26.21
C CYS A 17 -24.96 12.87 -26.56
N SER A 18 -24.59 12.18 -27.64
CA SER A 18 -23.31 12.41 -28.32
C SER A 18 -23.44 13.63 -29.21
N GLU A 19 -22.66 14.68 -28.92
CA GLU A 19 -22.44 15.79 -29.83
C GLU A 19 -21.35 15.40 -30.84
N PRO A 20 -21.57 15.54 -32.16
CA PRO A 20 -20.52 15.35 -33.14
C PRO A 20 -19.56 16.54 -33.09
N GLY A 21 -18.41 16.35 -32.44
CA GLY A 21 -17.31 17.29 -32.44
C GLY A 21 -16.71 17.43 -33.84
N GLU A 22 -16.83 18.63 -34.40
CA GLU A 22 -16.28 19.06 -35.68
C GLU A 22 -14.75 18.90 -35.72
N VAL A 23 -14.25 18.15 -36.71
CA VAL A 23 -12.82 17.91 -36.92
C VAL A 23 -12.23 19.14 -37.61
N VAL A 24 -11.70 20.08 -36.83
CA VAL A 24 -10.95 21.21 -37.38
C VAL A 24 -9.57 20.67 -37.80
N ALA A 25 -9.41 20.45 -39.11
CA ALA A 25 -8.11 20.23 -39.75
C ALA A 25 -7.31 21.54 -39.72
N GLY A 26 -6.79 21.89 -38.55
CA GLY A 26 -5.84 22.97 -38.36
C GLY A 26 -4.45 22.47 -38.70
N GLY A 27 -4.00 22.71 -39.94
CA GLY A 27 -2.59 22.61 -40.31
C GLY A 27 -1.79 23.55 -39.44
N VAL A 28 -1.02 22.99 -38.50
CA VAL A 28 0.06 23.71 -37.83
C VAL A 28 1.27 23.62 -38.74
N ASP A 29 1.55 24.72 -39.42
CA ASP A 29 2.86 24.94 -40.03
C ASP A 29 3.93 24.62 -39.00
N ALA A 30 4.82 23.70 -39.38
CA ALA A 30 5.97 23.31 -38.60
C ALA A 30 6.90 24.53 -38.45
N VAL A 31 6.62 25.37 -37.44
CA VAL A 31 7.62 26.24 -36.85
C VAL A 31 8.69 25.29 -36.34
N GLY A 32 9.82 25.23 -37.07
CA GLY A 32 10.94 24.36 -36.78
C GLY A 32 11.38 24.56 -35.33
N TRP A 33 10.98 23.63 -34.48
CA TRP A 33 11.59 23.47 -33.17
C TRP A 33 13.06 23.17 -33.43
N PRO A 34 14.01 23.86 -32.77
CA PRO A 34 15.39 23.42 -32.85
C PRO A 34 15.40 21.96 -32.40
N ALA A 35 15.90 21.09 -33.27
CA ALA A 35 16.14 19.70 -32.93
C ALA A 35 16.99 19.72 -31.65
N LEU A 36 16.35 19.42 -30.52
CA LEU A 36 17.08 19.20 -29.30
C LEU A 36 18.02 18.03 -29.60
N PRO A 37 19.31 18.12 -29.24
CA PRO A 37 20.24 17.04 -29.48
C PRO A 37 19.65 15.78 -28.88
N VAL A 38 19.37 14.80 -29.74
CA VAL A 38 19.06 13.44 -29.30
C VAL A 38 20.36 12.93 -28.73
N GLU A 39 20.56 13.15 -27.44
CA GLU A 39 21.62 12.50 -26.69
C GLU A 39 21.30 11.01 -26.73
N GLU A 40 21.84 10.31 -27.73
CA GLU A 40 22.10 8.85 -27.73
C GLU A 40 23.13 8.52 -26.64
N GLY A 41 22.98 9.09 -25.44
CA GLY A 41 23.42 8.43 -24.24
C GLY A 41 22.65 7.13 -24.16
N SER A 42 23.29 6.07 -23.69
CA SER A 42 22.63 4.83 -23.29
C SER A 42 21.70 5.13 -22.10
N GLY A 43 20.62 5.87 -22.37
CA GLY A 43 19.65 6.44 -21.48
C GLY A 43 18.77 5.34 -20.96
N ARG A 44 19.34 4.55 -20.04
CA ARG A 44 18.50 3.81 -19.10
C ARG A 44 17.71 4.89 -18.38
N VAL A 45 16.46 5.07 -18.79
CA VAL A 45 15.47 5.80 -18.00
C VAL A 45 15.53 5.13 -16.63
N LEU A 46 16.15 5.82 -15.67
CA LEU A 46 16.29 5.32 -14.31
C LEU A 46 14.90 5.32 -13.72
N ARG A 47 14.22 4.18 -13.87
CA ARG A 47 12.90 3.99 -13.34
C ARG A 47 13.00 4.01 -11.82
N ALA A 48 12.11 4.75 -11.18
CA ALA A 48 12.04 4.74 -9.74
C ALA A 48 11.83 3.29 -9.26
N VAL A 49 12.52 2.93 -8.19
CA VAL A 49 12.33 1.62 -7.56
C VAL A 49 10.93 1.61 -6.96
N LEU A 50 10.15 0.57 -7.28
CA LEU A 50 8.81 0.41 -6.74
C LEU A 50 8.92 0.15 -5.23
N SER A 51 8.27 0.98 -4.41
CA SER A 51 8.30 0.84 -2.95
C SER A 51 6.89 0.84 -2.36
N VAL A 52 6.71 0.08 -1.28
CA VAL A 52 5.42 -0.10 -0.61
C VAL A 52 5.49 0.42 0.82
N SER A 53 4.53 1.26 1.18
CA SER A 53 4.34 1.77 2.53
C SER A 53 2.91 1.51 3.02
N LEU A 54 2.75 1.40 4.34
CA LEU A 54 1.50 1.04 5.00
C LEU A 54 1.17 2.07 6.09
N ALA A 55 -0.08 2.52 6.13
CA ALA A 55 -0.61 3.35 7.23
C ALA A 55 -2.11 3.04 7.49
N PRO A 56 -2.60 3.11 8.75
CA PRO A 56 -1.85 3.32 10.00
C PRO A 56 -1.14 2.05 10.53
N GLY A 57 -1.28 0.91 9.84
CA GLY A 57 -0.82 -0.41 10.27
C GLY A 57 -1.90 -1.45 10.04
N LEU A 58 -1.62 -2.72 10.31
CA LEU A 58 -2.62 -3.79 10.21
C LEU A 58 -3.34 -3.95 11.55
N VAL A 59 -4.65 -3.67 11.57
CA VAL A 59 -5.51 -3.87 12.73
C VAL A 59 -6.67 -4.79 12.33
N PRO A 60 -6.95 -5.88 13.06
CA PRO A 60 -8.01 -6.82 12.71
C PRO A 60 -9.38 -6.15 12.58
N GLY A 61 -10.08 -6.40 11.47
CA GLY A 61 -11.43 -5.85 11.22
C GLY A 61 -11.45 -4.40 10.75
N GLU A 62 -10.31 -3.71 10.73
CA GLU A 62 -10.18 -2.35 10.21
C GLU A 62 -9.75 -2.34 8.75
N THR A 63 -9.77 -1.16 8.15
CA THR A 63 -9.22 -0.94 6.81
C THR A 63 -7.81 -0.37 6.90
N ALA A 64 -6.89 -0.94 6.13
CA ALA A 64 -5.53 -0.45 5.99
C ALA A 64 -5.29 0.12 4.58
N THR A 65 -4.43 1.13 4.49
CA THR A 65 -4.09 1.76 3.21
C THR A 65 -2.62 1.50 2.89
N TYR A 66 -2.40 0.87 1.74
CA TYR A 66 -1.09 0.70 1.14
C TYR A 66 -0.85 1.79 0.10
N THR A 67 0.26 2.51 0.25
CA THR A 67 0.72 3.51 -0.71
C THR A 67 1.93 2.95 -1.44
N ILE A 68 1.80 2.78 -2.74
CA ILE A 68 2.84 2.28 -3.64
C ILE A 68 3.38 3.47 -4.43
N SER A 69 4.69 3.69 -4.41
CA SER A 69 5.36 4.76 -5.15
C SER A 69 6.36 4.20 -6.16
N GLY A 70 6.61 4.95 -7.22
CA GLY A 70 7.56 4.58 -8.29
C GLY A 70 6.95 3.84 -9.47
N ALA A 71 5.61 3.79 -9.58
CA ALA A 71 4.90 3.30 -10.75
C ALA A 71 4.57 4.46 -11.70
N ASP A 72 4.78 4.30 -13.01
CA ASP A 72 4.54 5.40 -13.95
C ASP A 72 3.02 5.73 -14.02
N PRO A 73 2.64 7.01 -14.26
CA PRO A 73 1.23 7.40 -14.31
C PRO A 73 0.43 6.58 -15.33
N GLY A 74 -0.74 6.09 -14.91
CA GLY A 74 -1.63 5.26 -15.72
C GLY A 74 -1.35 3.76 -15.64
N GLU A 75 -0.32 3.34 -14.92
CA GLU A 75 0.00 1.91 -14.77
C GLU A 75 -0.86 1.22 -13.73
N THR A 76 -1.25 -0.02 -14.01
CA THR A 76 -1.96 -0.84 -13.02
C THR A 76 -0.96 -1.50 -12.09
N VAL A 77 -1.03 -1.15 -10.81
CA VAL A 77 -0.32 -1.78 -9.70
C VAL A 77 -1.23 -2.81 -9.04
N ILE A 78 -0.69 -4.00 -8.82
CA ILE A 78 -1.36 -5.10 -8.12
C ILE A 78 -0.62 -5.34 -6.81
N LEU A 79 -1.37 -5.41 -5.71
CA LEU A 79 -0.83 -5.72 -4.39
C LEU A 79 -1.14 -7.19 -4.05
N GLY A 80 -0.08 -7.98 -3.91
CA GLY A 80 -0.15 -9.37 -3.45
C GLY A 80 0.18 -9.48 -1.96
N GLY A 81 -0.39 -10.49 -1.31
CA GLY A 81 -0.11 -10.84 0.08
C GLY A 81 0.04 -12.34 0.31
N SER A 82 0.75 -12.72 1.37
CA SER A 82 0.88 -14.08 1.86
C SER A 82 0.99 -14.11 3.39
N LEU A 83 0.37 -15.11 3.99
CA LEU A 83 0.49 -15.42 5.43
C LEU A 83 1.63 -16.42 5.73
N GLN A 84 2.31 -16.94 4.71
CA GLN A 84 3.44 -17.89 4.86
C GLN A 84 4.81 -17.18 4.84
N GLY A 85 4.82 -15.86 4.69
CA GLY A 85 6.04 -15.05 4.68
C GLY A 85 6.59 -14.75 3.28
N THR A 86 7.81 -14.21 3.25
CA THR A 86 8.56 -13.91 2.02
C THR A 86 9.38 -15.12 1.58
N GLY A 87 9.59 -15.27 0.27
CA GLY A 87 10.32 -16.39 -0.31
C GLY A 87 10.05 -16.57 -1.80
N VAL A 88 10.67 -17.55 -2.46
CA VAL A 88 10.47 -17.74 -3.91
C VAL A 88 9.02 -18.12 -4.20
N GLY A 89 8.29 -17.21 -4.82
CA GLY A 89 6.89 -17.36 -5.18
C GLY A 89 6.66 -17.88 -6.59
N PRO A 90 5.40 -18.11 -6.97
CA PRO A 90 5.02 -18.50 -8.32
C PRO A 90 5.25 -17.34 -9.31
N CYS A 91 5.23 -17.67 -10.60
CA CYS A 91 5.39 -16.72 -11.70
C CYS A 91 4.10 -16.69 -12.54
N PRO A 92 3.07 -15.92 -12.12
CA PRO A 92 1.79 -15.89 -12.82
C PRO A 92 1.94 -15.36 -14.25
N ALA A 93 1.28 -16.00 -15.21
CA ALA A 93 1.27 -15.54 -16.59
C ALA A 93 0.68 -14.13 -16.75
N GLN A 94 -0.24 -13.74 -15.85
CA GLN A 94 -0.86 -12.41 -15.81
C GLN A 94 0.14 -11.29 -15.47
N LEU A 95 1.30 -11.62 -14.91
CA LEU A 95 2.40 -10.71 -14.60
C LEU A 95 3.54 -10.84 -15.63
N GLY A 96 3.25 -11.35 -16.84
CA GLY A 96 4.25 -11.59 -17.87
C GLY A 96 5.29 -12.66 -17.51
N GLY A 97 4.97 -13.55 -16.55
CA GLY A 97 5.91 -14.53 -16.03
C GLY A 97 6.89 -13.96 -14.99
N LEU A 98 6.66 -12.74 -14.49
CA LEU A 98 7.42 -12.21 -13.35
C LEU A 98 7.10 -13.02 -12.09
N CYS A 99 8.13 -13.62 -11.50
CA CYS A 99 8.03 -14.33 -10.23
C CYS A 99 7.98 -13.35 -9.07
N VAL A 100 7.06 -13.54 -8.14
CA VAL A 100 6.98 -12.75 -6.90
C VAL A 100 7.81 -13.39 -5.79
N ASP A 101 8.13 -12.63 -4.75
CA ASP A 101 8.91 -13.09 -3.59
C ASP A 101 8.01 -13.33 -2.36
N LEU A 102 6.86 -13.97 -2.60
CA LEU A 102 5.89 -14.36 -1.59
C LEU A 102 5.68 -15.88 -1.61
N VAL A 103 5.73 -16.52 -0.44
CA VAL A 103 5.50 -17.97 -0.33
C VAL A 103 4.01 -18.28 -0.59
N PRO A 104 3.65 -19.29 -1.39
CA PRO A 104 2.25 -19.70 -1.57
C PRO A 104 1.55 -20.07 -0.25
N PRO A 105 0.23 -19.85 -0.10
CA PRO A 105 -0.71 -19.34 -1.11
C PRO A 105 -0.64 -17.80 -1.25
N LEU A 106 -0.70 -17.33 -2.50
CA LEU A 106 -0.79 -15.91 -2.81
C LEU A 106 -2.24 -15.45 -2.80
N VAL A 107 -2.50 -14.33 -2.14
CA VAL A 107 -3.79 -13.65 -2.15
C VAL A 107 -3.63 -12.31 -2.86
N ASN A 108 -4.51 -12.01 -3.80
CA ASN A 108 -4.60 -10.67 -4.37
C ASN A 108 -5.35 -9.77 -3.38
N LEU A 109 -4.66 -8.80 -2.80
CA LEU A 109 -5.23 -7.86 -1.82
C LEU A 109 -5.97 -6.70 -2.50
N GLY A 110 -5.60 -6.38 -3.75
CA GLY A 110 -6.23 -5.32 -4.52
C GLY A 110 -5.37 -4.82 -5.66
N SER A 111 -5.93 -3.91 -6.45
CA SER A 111 -5.21 -3.23 -7.54
C SER A 111 -5.65 -1.78 -7.64
N ALA A 112 -4.71 -0.91 -8.02
CA ALA A 112 -4.97 0.50 -8.26
C ALA A 112 -4.18 0.98 -9.49
N VAL A 113 -4.63 2.07 -10.09
CA VAL A 113 -3.90 2.74 -11.17
C VAL A 113 -3.05 3.84 -10.55
N ALA A 114 -1.78 3.92 -10.93
CA ALA A 114 -0.89 4.99 -10.50
C ALA A 114 -1.34 6.34 -11.08
N ASP A 115 -1.38 7.36 -10.24
CA ASP A 115 -1.80 8.71 -10.61
C ASP A 115 -0.66 9.53 -11.22
N GLY A 116 -0.93 10.80 -11.54
CA GLY A 116 0.06 11.74 -12.10
C GLY A 116 1.22 12.07 -11.14
N SER A 117 1.15 11.66 -9.87
CA SER A 117 2.21 11.80 -8.88
C SER A 117 3.03 10.52 -8.70
N VAL A 118 2.89 9.54 -9.61
CA VAL A 118 3.67 8.29 -9.60
C VAL A 118 3.33 7.43 -8.36
N VAL A 119 2.10 7.58 -7.86
CA VAL A 119 1.59 6.92 -6.64
C VAL A 119 0.32 6.14 -6.95
N ALA A 120 0.24 4.91 -6.45
CA ALA A 120 -0.98 4.10 -6.43
C ALA A 120 -1.38 3.84 -4.97
N THR A 121 -2.66 4.01 -4.65
CA THR A 121 -3.20 3.77 -3.31
C THR A 121 -4.16 2.60 -3.34
N VAL A 122 -3.90 1.58 -2.52
CA VAL A 122 -4.74 0.37 -2.42
C VAL A 122 -5.28 0.27 -1.00
N THR A 123 -6.59 0.28 -0.89
CA THR A 123 -7.31 0.16 0.39
C THR A 123 -7.73 -1.29 0.59
N VAL A 124 -7.29 -1.91 1.70
CA VAL A 124 -7.47 -3.34 1.96
C VAL A 124 -8.22 -3.54 3.28
N PRO A 125 -9.34 -4.28 3.30
CA PRO A 125 -9.96 -4.70 4.55
C PRO A 125 -9.10 -5.78 5.21
N VAL A 126 -8.71 -5.54 6.47
CA VAL A 126 -7.90 -6.49 7.24
C VAL A 126 -8.82 -7.52 7.88
N PRO A 127 -8.71 -8.83 7.56
CA PRO A 127 -9.54 -9.83 8.19
C PRO A 127 -9.27 -9.95 9.69
N ALA A 128 -10.14 -10.65 10.42
CA ALA A 128 -10.00 -10.90 11.85
C ALA A 128 -8.85 -11.89 12.15
N LEU A 129 -7.62 -11.48 11.84
CA LEU A 129 -6.40 -12.25 12.09
C LEU A 129 -5.96 -12.11 13.56
N PRO A 130 -5.29 -13.12 14.14
CA PRO A 130 -4.67 -12.98 15.44
C PRO A 130 -3.63 -11.85 15.48
N VAL A 131 -3.59 -11.11 16.59
CA VAL A 131 -2.51 -10.13 16.84
C VAL A 131 -1.16 -10.87 16.89
N GLY A 132 -0.13 -10.27 16.30
CA GLY A 132 1.19 -10.86 16.13
C GLY A 132 1.33 -11.73 14.87
N THR A 133 0.27 -11.86 14.06
CA THR A 133 0.37 -12.54 12.75
C THR A 133 1.17 -11.67 11.79
N ASP A 134 2.17 -12.26 11.15
CA ASP A 134 2.94 -11.62 10.10
C ASP A 134 2.29 -11.81 8.73
N VAL A 135 2.18 -10.72 7.97
CA VAL A 135 1.63 -10.69 6.61
C VAL A 135 2.73 -10.17 5.69
N ALA A 136 3.19 -11.04 4.78
CA ALA A 136 4.11 -10.63 3.74
C ALA A 136 3.34 -10.00 2.57
N VAL A 137 3.81 -8.87 2.06
CA VAL A 137 3.19 -8.14 0.94
C VAL A 137 4.24 -7.74 -0.09
N GLN A 138 3.81 -7.66 -1.34
CA GLN A 138 4.63 -7.19 -2.45
C GLN A 138 3.75 -6.52 -3.51
N ALA A 139 4.20 -5.41 -4.06
CA ALA A 139 3.54 -4.75 -5.17
C ALA A 139 4.18 -5.15 -6.50
N VAL A 140 3.36 -5.26 -7.54
CA VAL A 140 3.79 -5.49 -8.91
C VAL A 140 3.12 -4.48 -9.82
N ALA A 141 3.91 -3.69 -10.55
CA ALA A 141 3.40 -2.82 -11.62
C ALA A 141 3.34 -3.61 -12.92
N ARG A 142 2.16 -3.72 -13.54
CA ARG A 142 1.98 -4.46 -14.79
C ARG A 142 2.25 -3.56 -15.99
N LEU A 143 3.31 -3.87 -16.75
CA LEU A 143 3.76 -3.07 -17.87
C LEU A 143 3.74 -3.83 -19.19
N GLY A 144 3.45 -3.08 -20.26
CA GLY A 144 3.48 -3.62 -21.62
C GLY A 144 2.38 -4.65 -21.89
N VAL A 145 2.33 -5.11 -23.14
CA VAL A 145 1.37 -6.13 -23.57
C VAL A 145 1.64 -7.42 -22.81
N GLY A 146 0.64 -7.90 -22.06
CA GLY A 146 0.74 -9.14 -21.28
C GLY A 146 1.66 -9.08 -20.05
N GLY A 147 2.13 -7.90 -19.61
CA GLY A 147 3.02 -7.80 -18.46
C GLY A 147 4.50 -8.07 -18.76
N ALA A 148 4.90 -8.10 -20.04
CA ALA A 148 6.27 -8.46 -20.45
C ALA A 148 7.37 -7.56 -19.87
N SER A 149 7.02 -6.37 -19.38
CA SER A 149 7.95 -5.44 -18.74
C SER A 149 7.63 -5.19 -17.28
N SER A 150 6.82 -6.06 -16.66
CA SER A 150 6.43 -5.94 -15.26
C SER A 150 7.62 -5.77 -14.32
N VAL A 151 7.46 -4.91 -13.31
CA VAL A 151 8.42 -4.73 -12.22
C VAL A 151 7.74 -5.01 -10.88
N LYS A 152 8.51 -5.44 -9.89
CA LYS A 152 8.05 -5.68 -8.53
C LYS A 152 8.82 -4.84 -7.52
N SER A 153 8.19 -4.54 -6.39
CA SER A 153 8.86 -3.97 -5.22
C SER A 153 9.66 -5.05 -4.49
N ASP A 154 10.44 -4.68 -3.49
CA ASP A 154 10.88 -5.64 -2.48
C ASP A 154 9.66 -6.19 -1.72
N ALA A 155 9.73 -7.45 -1.32
CA ALA A 155 8.73 -8.04 -0.42
C ALA A 155 8.98 -7.56 1.01
N ARG A 156 7.90 -7.21 1.71
CA ARG A 156 7.91 -6.66 3.06
C ARG A 156 7.01 -7.49 3.96
N THR A 157 7.35 -7.57 5.25
CA THR A 157 6.49 -8.16 6.27
C THR A 157 5.87 -7.07 7.15
N ASP A 158 4.56 -7.10 7.33
CA ASP A 158 3.81 -6.28 8.26
C ASP A 158 3.15 -7.15 9.33
N THR A 159 3.25 -6.75 10.59
CA THR A 159 2.65 -7.49 11.70
C THR A 159 1.27 -6.92 12.05
N VAL A 160 0.32 -7.81 12.33
CA VAL A 160 -1.01 -7.44 12.82
C VAL A 160 -0.91 -6.98 14.26
N HIS A 161 -1.37 -5.76 14.54
CA HIS A 161 -1.37 -5.16 15.87
C HIS A 161 -2.78 -5.14 16.48
N ALA A 162 -2.84 -5.11 17.81
CA ALA A 162 -4.10 -4.87 18.50
C ALA A 162 -4.67 -3.48 18.11
N PRO A 163 -6.00 -3.31 18.06
CA PRO A 163 -6.58 -2.00 17.85
C PRO A 163 -6.04 -1.03 18.89
N TRP A 164 -5.59 0.14 18.44
CA TRP A 164 -5.15 1.18 19.34
C TRP A 164 -6.35 1.66 20.15
N VAL A 165 -6.39 1.29 21.44
CA VAL A 165 -7.39 1.80 22.36
C VAL A 165 -6.95 3.20 22.77
N SER A 166 -7.40 4.21 22.01
CA SER A 166 -7.29 5.63 22.36
C SER A 166 -7.90 5.86 23.75
N GLY A 167 -7.08 5.82 24.80
CA GLY A 167 -7.54 5.98 26.19
C GLY A 167 -6.71 5.27 27.25
N LEU A 168 -5.88 4.27 26.90
CA LEU A 168 -5.02 3.61 27.89
C LEU A 168 -3.71 4.38 28.17
N ALA A 169 -3.22 5.19 27.23
CA ALA A 169 -2.02 6.01 27.41
C ALA A 169 -2.29 7.37 28.08
N SER A 170 -3.56 7.73 28.33
CA SER A 170 -3.94 8.99 28.97
C SER A 170 -4.54 8.80 30.36
N ARG A 171 -4.41 7.62 30.98
CA ARG A 171 -4.39 7.61 32.45
C ARG A 171 -3.12 8.36 32.86
N PRO A 172 -3.19 9.61 33.36
CA PRO A 172 -2.03 10.20 33.98
C PRO A 172 -1.52 9.20 35.01
N ALA A 173 -0.21 9.04 35.14
CA ALA A 173 0.36 8.27 36.23
C ALA A 173 -0.39 8.69 37.50
N ASN A 174 -1.13 7.76 38.11
CA ASN A 174 -1.92 8.05 39.27
C ASN A 174 -0.93 8.47 40.37
N ALA A 175 -0.74 9.78 40.55
CA ALA A 175 0.24 10.36 41.46
C ALA A 175 -0.04 9.99 42.93
N THR A 176 -1.16 9.30 43.21
CA THR A 176 -1.55 8.82 44.53
C THR A 176 -0.78 7.57 44.99
N CYS A 177 0.12 7.00 44.17
CA CYS A 177 1.07 5.98 44.61
C CYS A 177 2.49 6.56 44.78
N LEU A 178 2.63 7.79 45.28
CA LEU A 178 3.82 8.15 46.05
C LEU A 178 3.77 7.33 47.34
N ALA A 179 4.65 6.34 47.44
CA ALA A 179 4.91 5.64 48.69
C ALA A 179 5.29 6.68 49.77
N PRO A 180 4.69 6.62 50.97
CA PRO A 180 5.06 7.51 52.05
C PRO A 180 6.46 7.16 52.59
N SER A 181 7.23 8.24 52.79
CA SER A 181 8.17 8.45 53.89
C SER A 181 9.57 7.82 53.78
N ASP A 182 10.53 8.71 53.51
CA ASP A 182 11.88 8.68 54.05
C ASP A 182 11.94 8.00 55.43
N GLY A 183 12.61 6.85 55.48
CA GLY A 183 13.12 6.32 56.74
C GLY A 183 14.30 7.19 57.22
N PRO A 184 14.50 7.37 58.53
CA PRO A 184 15.52 8.24 59.07
C PRO A 184 16.92 7.76 58.68
N LEU A 185 17.69 8.70 58.10
CA LEU A 185 19.12 8.59 57.84
C LEU A 185 19.85 8.15 59.12
N HIS A 186 20.37 6.92 59.15
CA HIS A 186 21.34 6.53 60.17
C HIS A 186 22.72 7.04 59.75
N ASP A 187 23.10 8.15 60.37
CA ASP A 187 24.48 8.63 60.48
C ASP A 187 25.36 7.48 61.00
N ARG A 188 26.25 6.98 60.13
CA ARG A 188 27.37 6.11 60.51
C ARG A 188 28.67 6.85 60.29
N THR A 189 28.95 7.77 61.21
CA THR A 189 30.30 8.23 61.51
C THR A 189 31.07 7.15 62.26
N ILE A 190 31.89 6.33 61.58
CA ILE A 190 33.02 5.55 62.16
C ILE A 190 34.00 5.33 60.98
N GLY A 191 35.29 5.60 61.01
CA GLY A 191 36.24 6.02 62.02
C GLY A 191 37.64 5.83 61.38
N VAL A 192 38.54 6.78 61.63
CA VAL A 192 39.94 6.80 61.19
C VAL A 192 40.72 5.60 61.75
N GLN A 193 41.54 4.94 60.93
CA GLN A 193 42.74 4.22 61.36
C GLN A 193 43.88 4.45 60.35
N ARG A 194 45.09 4.45 60.90
CA ARG A 194 46.34 5.09 60.46
C ARG A 194 47.03 4.44 59.27
#